data_AF-A0A4Q7FUP3-F1
#
_entry.id   AF-A0A4Q7FUP3-F1
#
_cell.length_a   1.000
_cell.length_b   1.000
_cell.length_c   1.000
_cell.angle_alpha   90.00
_cell.angle_beta   90.00
_cell.angle_gamma   90.00
#
_symmetry.space_group_name_H-M   'P 1'
#
loop_
_entity.id
_entity.type
_entity.pdbx_description
1 polymer ?
#
loop_
_entity_poly.entity_id
_entity_poly.type
_entity_poly.pdbx_seq_one_letter_code
_entity_poly.pdbx_strand_id
1 'polypeptide(L)' 'MKDMQAHLEKLRNEAAECDLISKLATNATKKALFAKLAEHHRALVKEVEQAIAASSINLND' A
#
# COMPACT_ATOMS: atom_id res chain seq x y z
N MET A 1 -8.36 14.70 3.72
CA MET A 1 -7.77 13.89 4.82
C MET A 1 -8.51 12.58 5.07
N LYS A 2 -9.84 12.58 5.32
CA LYS A 2 -10.62 11.32 5.47
C LYS A 2 -10.62 10.48 4.18
N ASP A 3 -10.68 11.15 3.05
CA ASP A 3 -10.49 10.62 1.69
C ASP A 3 -9.12 9.92 1.54
N MET A 4 -8.02 10.58 1.91
CA MET A 4 -6.67 9.99 1.91
C MET A 4 -6.56 8.79 2.87
N GLN A 5 -7.16 8.86 4.06
CA GLN A 5 -7.19 7.73 5.00
C GLN A 5 -7.95 6.53 4.45
N ALA A 6 -9.12 6.74 3.85
CA ALA A 6 -9.88 5.68 3.19
C ALA A 6 -9.11 5.07 2.01
N HIS A 7 -8.36 5.88 1.26
CA HIS A 7 -7.51 5.38 0.19
C HIS A 7 -6.29 4.60 0.73
N LEU A 8 -5.69 5.06 1.83
CA LEU A 8 -4.61 4.38 2.54
C LEU A 8 -5.02 2.97 2.98
N GLU A 9 -6.21 2.82 3.56
CA GLU A 9 -6.75 1.52 3.97
C GLU A 9 -6.94 0.58 2.77
N LYS A 10 -7.43 1.09 1.63
CA LYS A 10 -7.53 0.31 0.39
C LYS A 10 -6.17 -0.19 -0.08
N LEU A 11 -5.17 0.69 -0.17
CA LEU A 11 -3.82 0.33 -0.60
C LEU A 11 -3.18 -0.71 0.33
N ARG A 12 -3.42 -0.61 1.65
CA ARG A 12 -2.94 -1.62 2.62
C ARG A 12 -3.60 -2.98 2.41
N ASN A 13 -4.91 -3.01 2.15
CA ASN A 13 -5.63 -4.24 1.85
C ASN A 13 -5.13 -4.86 0.53
N GLU A 14 -4.99 -4.06 -0.52
CA GLU A 14 -4.46 -4.52 -1.82
C GLU A 14 -3.03 -5.07 -1.69
N ALA A 15 -2.17 -4.42 -0.90
CA ALA A 15 -0.82 -4.93 -0.61
C ALA A 15 -0.86 -6.28 0.10
N ALA A 16 -1.73 -6.44 1.11
CA ALA A 16 -1.88 -7.68 1.86
C ALA A 16 -2.46 -8.81 1.00
N GLU A 17 -3.44 -8.52 0.14
CA GLU A 17 -4.00 -9.46 -0.81
C GLU A 17 -2.95 -9.93 -1.83
N CYS A 18 -2.19 -9.00 -2.41
CA CYS A 18 -1.12 -9.33 -3.34
C CYS A 18 -0.05 -10.20 -2.68
N ASP A 19 0.33 -9.90 -1.45
CA ASP A 19 1.31 -10.66 -0.67
C ASP A 19 0.80 -12.09 -0.38
N LEU A 20 -0.49 -12.23 -0.03
CA LEU A 20 -1.13 -13.52 0.18
C LEU A 20 -1.18 -14.34 -1.12
N ILE A 21 -1.57 -13.74 -2.23
CA ILE A 21 -1.59 -14.41 -3.55
C ILE A 21 -0.18 -14.87 -3.93
N SER A 22 0.85 -14.05 -3.71
CA SER A 22 2.24 -14.42 -3.96
C SER A 22 2.66 -15.63 -3.13
N LYS A 23 2.32 -15.65 -1.84
CA LYS A 23 2.63 -16.75 -0.92
C LYS A 23 1.93 -18.06 -1.30
N LEU A 24 0.68 -17.99 -1.78
CA LEU A 24 -0.12 -19.16 -2.16
C LEU A 24 0.12 -19.61 -3.61
N ALA A 25 0.76 -18.79 -4.45
CA ALA A 25 1.02 -19.14 -5.84
C ALA A 25 2.06 -20.25 -5.98
N THR A 26 1.69 -21.32 -6.69
CA THR A 26 2.59 -22.41 -7.08
C THR A 26 3.38 -22.11 -8.36
N ASN A 27 2.85 -21.22 -9.22
CA ASN A 27 3.53 -20.75 -10.43
C ASN A 27 4.51 -19.61 -10.09
N ALA A 28 5.77 -19.78 -10.49
CA ALA A 28 6.85 -18.84 -10.19
C ALA A 28 6.63 -17.43 -10.77
N THR A 29 6.13 -17.33 -12.00
CA THR A 29 5.82 -16.04 -12.66
C THR A 29 4.71 -15.31 -11.92
N LYS A 30 3.63 -16.02 -11.55
CA LYS A 30 2.53 -15.45 -10.76
C LYS A 30 3.03 -14.98 -9.39
N LYS A 31 3.84 -15.80 -8.71
CA LYS A 31 4.44 -15.45 -7.42
C LYS A 31 5.25 -14.16 -7.51
N ALA A 32 6.14 -14.05 -8.49
CA ALA A 32 6.99 -12.87 -8.70
C ALA A 32 6.17 -11.62 -9.02
N LEU A 33 5.15 -11.74 -9.88
CA LEU A 33 4.28 -10.63 -10.24
C LEU A 33 3.56 -10.06 -9.02
N PHE A 34 2.90 -10.91 -8.24
CA PHE A 34 2.14 -10.48 -7.06
C PHE A 34 3.04 -10.01 -5.91
N ALA A 35 4.26 -10.55 -5.78
CA ALA A 35 5.26 -10.02 -4.84
C ALA A 35 5.64 -8.58 -5.19
N LYS A 36 5.97 -8.33 -6.47
CA LYS A 36 6.30 -6.98 -6.97
C LYS A 36 5.12 -6.03 -6.80
N LEU A 37 3.91 -6.49 -7.08
CA LEU A 37 2.71 -5.68 -6.91
C LEU A 37 2.48 -5.31 -5.43
N ALA A 38 2.70 -6.24 -4.50
CA ALA A 38 2.63 -5.94 -3.06
C ALA A 38 3.67 -4.89 -2.64
N GLU A 39 4.90 -4.96 -3.16
CA GLU A 39 5.94 -3.95 -2.91
C GLU A 39 5.53 -2.56 -3.43
N HIS A 40 4.97 -2.49 -4.65
CA HIS A 40 4.50 -1.23 -5.22
C HIS A 40 3.37 -0.62 -4.38
N HIS A 41 2.38 -1.40 -3.95
CA HIS A 41 1.32 -0.90 -3.08
C HIS A 41 1.87 -0.42 -1.72
N ARG A 42 2.87 -1.11 -1.14
CA ARG A 42 3.53 -0.64 0.09
C ARG A 42 4.27 0.70 -0.11
N ALA A 43 4.87 0.92 -1.28
CA ALA A 43 5.46 2.22 -1.60
C ALA A 43 4.40 3.32 -1.64
N LEU A 44 3.26 3.08 -2.31
CA LEU A 44 2.14 4.02 -2.35
C LEU A 44 1.54 4.29 -0.95
N VAL A 45 1.41 3.25 -0.11
CA VAL A 45 0.99 3.39 1.30
C VAL A 45 1.90 4.39 2.03
N LYS A 46 3.23 4.25 1.88
CA LYS A 46 4.20 5.13 2.50
C LYS A 46 4.09 6.57 2.00
N GLU A 47 3.87 6.78 0.71
CA GLU A 47 3.68 8.11 0.14
C GLU A 47 2.41 8.78 0.70
N VAL A 48 1.30 8.04 0.80
CA VAL A 48 0.06 8.57 1.37
C VAL A 48 0.21 8.88 2.86
N GLU A 49 0.89 8.02 3.63
CA GLU A 49 1.21 8.28 5.04
C GLU A 49 2.03 9.56 5.21
N GLN A 50 3.04 9.76 4.37
CA GLN A 50 3.87 10.97 4.38
C GLN A 50 3.05 12.22 4.03
N ALA A 51 2.19 12.15 3.03
CA ALA A 51 1.31 13.25 2.65
C ALA A 51 0.31 13.60 3.76
N ILE A 52 -0.25 12.59 4.44
CA ILE A 52 -1.12 12.79 5.60
C ILE A 52 -0.32 13.47 6.72
N ALA A 53 0.87 12.97 7.06
CA ALA A 53 1.70 13.53 8.12
C ALA A 53 2.10 14.99 7.84
N ALA A 54 2.53 15.30 6.60
CA ALA A 54 2.89 16.65 6.20
C ALA A 54 1.70 17.61 6.29
N SER A 55 0.49 17.16 5.92
CA SER A 55 -0.73 17.96 6.05
C SER A 55 -1.12 18.19 7.51
N SER A 56 -0.88 17.21 8.39
CA SER A 56 -1.10 17.36 9.84
C SER A 56 -0.09 18.29 10.53
N ILE A 57 1.15 18.36 10.04
CA ILE A 57 2.18 19.26 10.58
C ILE A 57 1.87 20.73 10.25
N ASN A 58 1.37 21.02 9.03
CA ASN A 58 1.03 22.38 8.60
C ASN A 58 -0.18 23.02 9.31
N LEU A 59 -0.91 22.29 10.16
CA LEU A 59 -2.05 22.81 10.93
C LEU A 59 -1.67 23.36 12.32
N ASN A 60 -0.40 23.22 12.72
CA ASN A 60 0.11 23.62 14.04
C ASN A 60 1.12 24.79 13.99
N ASP A 61 1.32 25.42 12.83
CA ASP A 61 2.15 26.63 12.65
C ASP A 61 1.29 27.90 12.50
#